data_AF-A0A502HBU5-F1
#
_entry.id   AF-A0A502HBU5-F1
#
_cell.length_a   1.000
_cell.length_b   1.000
_cell.length_c   1.000
_cell.angle_alpha   90.00
_cell.angle_beta   90.00
_cell.angle_gamma   90.00
#
_symmetry.space_group_name_H-M   'P 1'
#
loop_
_entity.id
_entity.type
_entity.pdbx_description
1 polymer ?
#
loop_
_entity_poly.entity_id
_entity_poly.type
_entity_poly.pdbx_seq_one_letter_code
_entity_poly.pdbx_strand_id
1 'polypeptide(L)'
;MAKTPKNDPIGFGRKAMPDEVGNEQASEQPAHEPEPPLVEPIFVDDVVMYEILARYNLLPLAAVSRFEYQLVQVIAALEKRVRELDPDL
;
A
#
# COMPACT_ATOMS: atom_id res chain seq x y z
N MET A 1 -10.90 -9.80 -41.23
CA MET A 1 -9.91 -8.78 -40.84
C MET A 1 -10.12 -8.46 -39.37
N ALA A 2 -9.21 -8.90 -38.50
CA ALA A 2 -9.32 -8.70 -37.05
C ALA A 2 -8.97 -7.25 -36.69
N LYS A 3 -9.88 -6.54 -36.01
CA LYS A 3 -9.61 -5.23 -35.41
C LYS A 3 -9.37 -5.43 -33.91
N THR A 4 -8.15 -5.22 -33.46
CA THR A 4 -7.78 -5.08 -32.05
C THR A 4 -8.53 -3.90 -31.42
N PRO A 5 -9.07 -4.00 -30.21
CA PRO A 5 -9.51 -2.83 -29.46
C PRO A 5 -8.28 -2.07 -28.96
N LYS A 6 -8.23 -0.80 -29.28
CA LYS A 6 -7.21 0.16 -28.85
C LYS A 6 -7.57 0.53 -27.40
N ASN A 7 -6.74 0.14 -26.44
CA ASN A 7 -6.89 0.56 -25.05
C ASN A 7 -6.70 2.07 -24.96
N ASP A 8 -7.77 2.82 -24.68
CA ASP A 8 -7.65 4.21 -24.25
C ASP A 8 -7.12 4.24 -22.80
N PRO A 9 -6.15 5.11 -22.48
CA PRO A 9 -5.53 5.13 -21.17
C PRO A 9 -6.54 5.61 -20.12
N ILE A 10 -6.67 4.84 -19.04
CA ILE A 10 -7.42 5.25 -17.85
C ILE A 10 -6.54 6.27 -17.11
N GLY A 11 -6.72 7.54 -17.44
CA GLY A 11 -6.01 8.67 -16.83
C GLY A 11 -6.96 9.83 -16.57
N PHE A 12 -6.90 10.34 -15.34
CA PHE A 12 -7.69 11.44 -14.80
C PHE A 12 -7.88 12.60 -15.78
N GLY A 13 -9.12 12.80 -16.25
CA GLY A 13 -9.48 13.91 -17.13
C GLY A 13 -10.44 13.51 -18.24
N ARG A 14 -11.62 12.96 -17.92
CA ARG A 14 -12.70 12.87 -18.92
C ARG A 14 -13.27 14.27 -19.14
N LYS A 15 -13.06 14.79 -20.35
CA LYS A 15 -13.83 15.93 -20.89
C LYS A 15 -15.30 15.55 -20.89
N ALA A 16 -16.14 16.38 -20.28
CA ALA A 16 -17.58 16.27 -20.38
C ALA A 16 -17.98 16.34 -21.86
N MET A 17 -18.69 15.33 -22.35
CA MET A 17 -19.53 15.47 -23.53
C MET A 17 -20.99 15.57 -23.07
N PRO A 18 -21.78 16.47 -23.66
CA PRO A 18 -23.12 16.78 -23.19
C PRO A 18 -24.17 15.81 -23.76
N ASP A 19 -25.18 15.61 -22.94
CA ASP A 19 -26.56 15.24 -23.27
C ASP A 19 -26.80 13.90 -24.00
N GLU A 20 -26.93 12.84 -23.21
CA GLU A 20 -28.06 11.91 -23.41
C GLU A 20 -28.78 11.74 -22.06
N VAL A 21 -29.98 12.32 -22.00
CA VAL A 21 -30.95 12.11 -20.93
C VAL A 21 -31.39 10.66 -20.98
N GLY A 22 -30.71 9.82 -20.21
CA GLY A 22 -30.94 8.39 -20.14
C GLY A 22 -30.95 7.94 -18.69
N ASN A 23 -32.12 8.08 -18.05
CA ASN A 23 -32.56 7.32 -16.88
C ASN A 23 -31.46 7.03 -15.84
N GLU A 24 -31.28 7.94 -14.89
CA GLU A 24 -30.41 7.77 -13.72
C GLU A 24 -30.96 6.67 -12.78
N GLN A 25 -30.86 5.41 -13.22
CA GLN A 25 -30.68 4.31 -12.28
C GLN A 25 -29.21 4.38 -11.88
N ALA A 26 -28.95 5.11 -10.79
CA ALA A 26 -27.75 4.92 -10.01
C ALA A 26 -27.72 3.45 -9.62
N SER A 27 -27.01 2.65 -10.40
CA SER A 27 -26.66 1.29 -10.01
C SER A 27 -25.91 1.42 -8.70
N GLU A 28 -26.57 1.07 -7.60
CA GLU A 28 -25.92 0.79 -6.33
C GLU A 28 -24.92 -0.34 -6.61
N GLN A 29 -23.71 0.01 -7.05
CA GLN A 29 -22.59 -0.91 -6.94
C GLN A 29 -22.49 -1.21 -5.46
N PRO A 30 -22.65 -2.48 -5.03
CA PRO A 30 -22.49 -2.82 -3.64
C PRO A 30 -21.12 -2.30 -3.21
N ALA A 31 -21.08 -1.52 -2.13
CA ALA A 31 -19.84 -1.03 -1.57
C ALA A 31 -18.91 -2.24 -1.41
N HIS A 32 -17.85 -2.29 -2.22
CA HIS A 32 -16.89 -3.38 -2.11
C HIS A 32 -16.26 -3.22 -0.73
N GLU A 33 -16.51 -4.16 0.17
CA GLU A 33 -15.80 -4.18 1.44
C GLU A 33 -14.30 -4.22 1.12
N PRO A 34 -13.49 -3.41 1.81
CA PRO A 34 -12.05 -3.42 1.59
C PRO A 34 -11.55 -4.83 1.87
N GLU A 35 -10.81 -5.40 0.92
CA GLU A 35 -10.21 -6.72 1.11
C GLU A 35 -9.36 -6.71 2.39
N PRO A 36 -9.49 -7.74 3.25
CA PRO A 36 -8.67 -7.82 4.43
C PRO A 36 -7.20 -7.85 4.03
N PRO A 37 -6.31 -7.22 4.81
CA PRO A 37 -4.89 -7.23 4.50
C PRO A 37 -4.38 -8.68 4.42
N LEU A 38 -3.52 -8.95 3.43
CA LEU A 38 -2.96 -10.29 3.18
C LEU A 38 -2.09 -10.82 4.34
N VAL A 39 -1.64 -9.92 5.22
CA VAL A 39 -0.72 -10.23 6.32
C VAL A 39 -1.17 -9.44 7.55
N GLU A 40 -1.01 -10.04 8.73
CA GLU A 40 -1.22 -9.32 9.98
C GLU A 40 -0.30 -8.09 10.07
N PRO A 41 -0.83 -6.92 10.46
CA PRO A 41 -0.02 -5.72 10.61
C PRO A 41 0.98 -5.91 11.76
N ILE A 42 2.23 -5.54 11.48
CA ILE A 42 3.28 -5.53 12.49
C ILE A 42 3.38 -4.13 13.06
N PHE A 43 3.05 -4.01 14.33
CA PHE A 43 3.22 -2.79 15.08
C PHE A 43 4.62 -2.80 15.69
N VAL A 44 5.42 -1.81 15.27
CA VAL A 44 6.75 -1.56 15.82
C VAL A 44 6.63 -0.36 16.76
N ASP A 45 7.02 -0.56 18.02
CA ASP A 45 7.08 0.54 18.98
C ASP A 45 8.31 1.43 18.73
N ASP A 46 8.35 2.59 19.41
CA ASP A 46 9.41 3.57 19.20
C ASP A 46 10.79 3.02 19.59
N VAL A 47 10.86 2.14 20.60
CA VAL A 47 12.11 1.54 21.08
C VAL A 47 12.69 0.63 19.99
N VAL A 48 11.88 -0.32 19.50
CA VAL A 48 12.26 -1.26 18.45
C VAL A 48 12.58 -0.51 17.15
N MET A 49 11.85 0.57 16.84
CA MET A 49 12.20 1.44 15.71
C MET A 49 13.64 1.97 15.85
N TYR A 50 13.98 2.56 17.00
CA TYR A 50 15.34 3.08 17.21
C TYR A 50 16.41 2.00 17.21
N GLU A 51 16.11 0.80 17.73
CA GLU A 51 17.02 -0.34 17.66
C GLU A 51 17.30 -0.77 16.21
N ILE A 52 16.26 -0.85 15.37
CA ILE A 52 16.40 -1.15 13.94
C ILE A 52 17.23 -0.06 13.27
N LEU A 53 16.89 1.22 13.47
CA LEU A 53 17.65 2.32 12.89
C LEU A 53 19.13 2.27 13.30
N ALA A 54 19.43 2.02 14.57
CA ALA A 54 20.79 1.88 15.07
C ALA A 54 21.53 0.69 14.43
N ARG A 55 20.87 -0.47 14.29
CA ARG A 55 21.44 -1.68 13.66
C ARG A 55 21.86 -1.44 12.22
N TYR A 56 21.16 -0.55 11.52
CA TYR A 56 21.48 -0.14 10.14
C TYR A 56 22.29 1.17 10.06
N ASN A 57 22.86 1.67 11.17
CA ASN A 57 23.60 2.94 11.24
C ASN A 57 22.83 4.16 10.71
N LEU A 58 21.50 4.15 10.89
CA LEU A 58 20.62 5.27 10.56
C LEU A 58 20.40 6.12 11.80
N LEU A 59 20.78 7.40 11.72
CA LEU A 59 20.62 8.38 12.78
C LEU A 59 19.60 9.43 12.33
N PRO A 60 18.32 9.29 12.68
CA PRO A 60 17.32 10.28 12.28
C PRO A 60 17.63 11.61 12.96
N LEU A 61 18.03 12.60 12.16
CA LEU A 61 18.31 13.98 12.63
C LEU A 61 17.01 14.80 12.82
N ALA A 62 15.89 14.27 12.36
CA ALA A 62 14.56 14.84 12.47
C ALA A 62 13.54 13.75 12.79
N ALA A 63 12.30 14.14 13.07
CA ALA A 63 11.22 13.18 13.26
C ALA A 63 11.06 12.30 12.01
N VAL A 64 10.93 11.00 12.25
CA VAL A 64 10.76 9.98 11.21
C VAL A 64 9.42 10.22 10.50
N SER A 65 9.45 10.30 9.18
CA SER A 65 8.24 10.44 8.36
C SER A 65 7.39 9.18 8.41
N ARG A 66 6.11 9.30 8.03
CA ARG A 66 5.20 8.14 7.95
C ARG A 66 5.73 7.03 7.05
N PHE A 67 6.36 7.40 5.94
CA PHE A 67 6.95 6.44 5.01
C PHE A 67 8.11 5.68 5.64
N GLU A 68 9.01 6.38 6.33
CA GLU A 68 10.13 5.74 7.02
C GLU A 68 9.63 4.82 8.15
N TYR A 69 8.57 5.20 8.87
CA TYR A 69 7.91 4.32 9.83
C TYR A 69 7.40 3.02 9.20
N GLN A 70 6.74 3.13 8.05
CA GLN A 70 6.26 1.97 7.29
C GLN A 70 7.43 1.09 6.83
N LEU A 71 8.54 1.69 6.41
CA LEU A 71 9.73 0.95 6.02
C LEU A 71 10.32 0.17 7.20
N VAL A 72 10.39 0.78 8.37
CA VAL A 72 10.83 0.11 9.61
C VAL A 72 9.93 -1.08 9.94
N GLN A 73 8.61 -0.93 9.80
CA GLN A 73 7.66 -2.03 10.00
C GLN A 73 7.90 -3.21 9.03
N VAL A 74 8.21 -2.91 7.76
CA VAL A 74 8.57 -3.94 6.77
C VAL A 74 9.88 -4.64 7.14
N ILE A 75 10.90 -3.89 7.57
CA ILE A 75 12.18 -4.47 8.01
C ILE A 75 11.96 -5.39 9.22
N ALA A 76 11.19 -4.94 10.22
CA ALA A 76 10.85 -5.75 11.39
C ALA A 76 10.13 -7.05 11.00
N ALA A 77 9.21 -6.98 10.03
CA ALA A 77 8.51 -8.16 9.50
C ALA A 77 9.47 -9.17 8.86
N LEU A 78 10.41 -8.67 8.07
CA LEU A 78 11.40 -9.49 7.40
C LEU A 78 12.35 -10.13 8.42
N GLU A 79 12.85 -9.37 9.39
CA GLU A 79 13.72 -9.91 10.45
C GLU A 79 13.02 -11.00 11.25
N LYS A 80 11.76 -10.78 11.65
CA LYS A 80 10.94 -11.81 12.32
C LYS A 80 10.84 -13.06 11.46
N ARG A 81 10.51 -12.89 10.19
CA ARG A 81 10.34 -14.01 9.26
C ARG A 81 11.63 -14.78 9.03
N VAL A 82 12.77 -14.09 8.96
CA VAL A 82 14.08 -14.73 8.84
C VAL A 82 14.37 -15.58 10.08
N ARG A 83 14.15 -15.07 11.30
CA ARG A 83 14.36 -15.85 12.54
C ARG A 83 13.42 -17.05 12.68
N GLU A 84 12.20 -16.96 12.14
CA GLU A 84 11.29 -18.11 12.09
C GLU A 84 11.78 -19.21 11.15
N LEU A 85 12.45 -18.84 10.06
CA LEU A 85 12.99 -19.78 9.07
C LEU A 85 14.36 -20.33 9.47
N ASP A 86 15.16 -19.52 10.17
CA ASP A 86 16.49 -19.87 10.67
C ASP A 86 16.67 -19.33 12.11
N PRO A 87 16.38 -20.16 13.13
CA PRO A 87 16.42 -19.74 14.54
C PRO A 87 17.83 -19.45 15.09
N ASP A 88 18.89 -19.89 14.40
CA ASP A 88 20.27 -19.83 14.89
C ASP A 88 21.03 -18.58 14.39
N LEU A 89 20.33 -17.65 13.72
CA LEU A 89 20.87 -16.44 13.10
C LEU A 89 21.07 -15.25 14.06
#